data_AF-A0A975PF95-F1
#
_entry.id   AF-A0A975PF95-F1
#
_cell.length_a   1.000
_cell.length_b   1.000
_cell.length_c   1.000
_cell.angle_alpha   90.00
_cell.angle_beta   90.00
_cell.angle_gamma   90.00
#
_symmetry.space_group_name_H-M   'P 1'
#
loop_
_entity.id
_entity.type
_entity.pdbx_description
1 polymer ?
#
loop_
_entity_poly.entity_id
_entity_poly.type
_entity_poly.pdbx_seq_one_letter_code
_entity_poly.pdbx_strand_id
1 'polypeptide(L)'
;MSLDPYASPNFAQSPVASSGPAVDSEAIRMLQLTRPWVRFCSVIGFIGTGFLILGGLAMLVGGAIAGASTRTSAVPFPGFNIVFGLVYLVMAALYVFPSIKLWSYGSAITRLMMSGSSMDLVQALNLQRSFWKFVGIMVCVIMVIYALAIVVAIFGVMATRTSHL
;
A
#
# COMPACT_ATOMS: atom_id res chain seq x y z
N MET A 1 65.87 -33.31 10.59
CA MET A 1 64.57 -32.73 10.21
C MET A 1 64.39 -32.96 8.71
N SER A 2 63.62 -33.98 8.32
CA SER A 2 63.30 -34.25 6.92
C SER A 2 62.15 -33.34 6.49
N LEU A 3 62.43 -32.39 5.60
CA LEU A 3 61.41 -31.59 4.92
C LEU A 3 60.85 -32.45 3.79
N ASP A 4 59.63 -32.95 3.96
CA ASP A 4 58.96 -33.76 2.93
C ASP A 4 58.67 -32.90 1.68
N PRO A 5 59.30 -33.19 0.52
CA PRO A 5 59.14 -32.39 -0.70
C PRO A 5 57.78 -32.58 -1.39
N TYR A 6 56.98 -33.54 -0.93
CA TYR A 6 55.72 -33.97 -1.54
C TYR A 6 54.48 -33.68 -0.68
N ALA A 7 54.60 -32.77 0.30
CA ALA A 7 53.44 -32.30 1.05
C ALA A 7 52.44 -31.65 0.06
N SER A 8 51.28 -32.28 -0.12
CA SER A 8 50.19 -31.73 -0.93
C SER A 8 49.81 -30.35 -0.37
N PRO A 9 49.58 -29.33 -1.20
CA PRO A 9 49.20 -28.00 -0.72
C PRO A 9 48.01 -28.14 0.23
N ASN A 10 48.19 -27.69 1.46
CA ASN A 10 47.21 -27.89 2.52
C ASN A 10 46.01 -26.98 2.28
N PHE A 11 45.12 -27.37 1.37
CA PHE A 11 43.86 -26.66 1.07
C PHE A 11 42.86 -26.71 2.23
N ALA A 12 43.15 -27.50 3.28
CA ALA A 12 42.27 -27.73 4.43
C ALA A 12 42.20 -26.57 5.44
N GLN A 13 42.79 -25.41 5.15
CA GLN A 13 42.64 -24.20 5.98
C GLN A 13 42.37 -22.94 5.16
N SER A 14 41.61 -23.06 4.07
CA SER A 14 40.72 -21.93 3.80
C SER A 14 39.76 -21.86 4.99
N PRO A 15 39.63 -20.74 5.70
CA PRO A 15 38.52 -20.59 6.61
C PRO A 15 37.27 -20.65 5.73
N VAL A 16 36.71 -21.85 5.58
CA VAL A 16 35.32 -22.04 5.22
C VAL A 16 34.61 -21.41 6.40
N ALA A 17 34.43 -20.09 6.30
CA ALA A 17 33.58 -19.33 7.19
C ALA A 17 32.33 -20.17 7.31
N SER A 18 32.11 -20.65 8.53
CA SER A 18 31.05 -21.55 8.92
C SER A 18 29.72 -20.92 8.53
N SER A 19 29.34 -21.11 7.27
CA SER A 19 28.09 -20.67 6.68
C SER A 19 27.06 -21.73 7.04
N GLY A 20 26.82 -21.86 8.35
CA GLY A 20 25.50 -22.25 8.81
C GLY A 20 24.48 -21.20 8.32
N PRO A 21 23.18 -21.48 8.38
CA PRO A 21 22.12 -20.63 7.83
C PRO A 21 21.90 -19.36 8.68
N ALA A 22 22.98 -18.66 9.02
CA ALA A 22 22.94 -17.27 9.42
C ALA A 22 22.33 -16.52 8.24
N VAL A 23 21.15 -15.95 8.50
CA VAL A 23 20.47 -15.06 7.56
C VAL A 23 21.50 -14.13 6.95
N ASP A 24 21.59 -14.12 5.62
CA ASP A 24 22.52 -13.27 4.90
C ASP A 24 22.40 -11.83 5.43
N SER A 25 23.45 -11.35 6.07
CA SER A 25 23.47 -10.06 6.76
C SER A 25 23.18 -8.92 5.78
N GLU A 26 23.46 -9.14 4.50
CA GLU A 26 23.13 -8.21 3.43
C GLU A 26 21.61 -8.12 3.19
N ALA A 27 20.88 -9.23 3.23
CA ALA A 27 19.41 -9.23 3.10
C ALA A 27 18.74 -8.44 4.24
N ILE A 28 19.27 -8.59 5.48
CA ILE A 28 18.80 -7.80 6.63
C ILE A 28 19.10 -6.31 6.42
N ARG A 29 20.30 -5.97 5.93
CA ARG A 29 20.70 -4.59 5.66
C ARG A 29 19.80 -3.91 4.62
N MET A 30 19.44 -4.60 3.55
CA MET A 30 18.52 -4.07 2.53
C MET A 30 17.10 -3.84 3.09
N LEU A 31 16.59 -4.74 3.94
CA LEU A 31 15.31 -4.56 4.61
C LEU A 31 15.34 -3.38 5.61
N GLN A 32 16.47 -3.14 6.28
CA GLN A 32 16.65 -1.99 7.16
C GLN A 32 16.56 -0.66 6.39
N LEU A 33 17.19 -0.58 5.22
CA LEU A 33 17.16 0.64 4.39
C LEU A 33 15.75 0.97 3.87
N THR A 34 14.92 -0.04 3.62
CA THR A 34 13.54 0.17 3.13
C THR A 34 12.54 0.46 4.26
N ARG A 35 12.85 0.11 5.52
CA ARG A 35 12.00 0.34 6.70
C ARG A 35 11.46 1.78 6.85
N PRO A 36 12.26 2.86 6.78
CA PRO A 36 11.75 4.22 6.95
C PRO A 36 10.79 4.62 5.82
N TRP A 37 11.07 4.21 4.58
CA TRP A 37 10.19 4.43 3.44
C TRP A 37 8.84 3.75 3.63
N VAL A 38 8.84 2.50 4.10
CA VAL A 38 7.59 1.77 4.29
C VAL A 38 6.75 2.34 5.44
N ARG A 39 7.39 2.84 6.50
CA ARG A 39 6.70 3.60 7.55
C ARG A 39 6.15 4.93 7.04
N PHE A 40 6.92 5.66 6.23
CA PHE A 40 6.48 6.91 5.62
C PHE A 40 5.26 6.72 4.72
N CYS A 41 5.28 5.72 3.84
CA CYS A 41 4.13 5.37 3.00
C CYS A 41 2.89 4.98 3.84
N SER A 42 3.09 4.34 5.00
CA SER A 42 1.99 3.95 5.90
C SER A 42 1.33 5.19 6.48
N VAL A 43 2.14 6.14 6.95
CA VAL A 43 1.68 7.41 7.50
C VAL A 43 0.94 8.24 6.45
N ILE A 44 1.46 8.35 5.23
CA ILE A 44 0.76 9.04 4.13
C ILE A 44 -0.56 8.35 3.80
N GLY A 45 -0.60 7.01 3.77
CA GLY A 45 -1.83 6.26 3.53
C GLY A 45 -2.89 6.53 4.60
N PHE A 46 -2.50 6.57 5.87
CA PHE A 46 -3.38 6.96 6.97
C PHE A 46 -3.86 8.40 6.86
N ILE A 47 -2.98 9.35 6.54
CA ILE A 47 -3.35 10.76 6.35
C ILE A 47 -4.33 10.91 5.19
N GLY A 48 -4.06 10.27 4.04
CA GLY A 48 -4.95 10.28 2.89
C GLY A 48 -6.32 9.69 3.23
N THR A 49 -6.35 8.62 4.02
CA THR A 49 -7.60 8.04 4.50
C THR A 49 -8.35 8.98 5.44
N GLY A 50 -7.65 9.66 6.34
CA GLY A 50 -8.24 10.70 7.19
C GLY A 50 -8.86 11.84 6.39
N PHE A 51 -8.19 12.30 5.33
CA PHE A 51 -8.72 13.29 4.41
C PHE A 51 -9.94 12.79 3.63
N LEU A 52 -9.96 11.51 3.22
CA LEU A 52 -11.14 10.92 2.56
C LEU A 52 -12.35 10.86 3.49
N ILE A 53 -12.15 10.48 4.75
CA ILE A 53 -13.22 10.48 5.77
C ILE A 53 -13.72 11.91 6.00
N LEU A 54 -12.80 12.85 6.19
CA LEU A 54 -13.14 14.25 6.45
C LEU A 54 -13.86 14.87 5.27
N GLY A 55 -13.40 14.62 4.04
CA GLY A 55 -14.06 15.05 2.81
C GLY A 55 -15.44 14.43 2.62
N GLY A 56 -15.59 13.13 2.87
CA GLY A 56 -16.87 12.43 2.82
C GLY A 56 -17.86 12.99 3.84
N LEU A 57 -17.42 13.20 5.08
CA LEU A 57 -18.25 13.78 6.14
C LEU A 57 -18.62 15.23 5.85
N ALA A 58 -17.67 16.04 5.37
CA ALA A 58 -17.92 17.42 4.95
C ALA A 58 -18.94 17.50 3.81
N MET A 59 -18.90 16.57 2.84
CA MET A 59 -19.90 16.48 1.78
C MET A 59 -21.28 16.06 2.30
N LEU A 60 -21.35 15.12 3.23
CA LEU A 60 -22.62 14.71 3.84
C LEU A 60 -23.26 15.84 4.65
N VAL A 61 -22.48 16.49 5.52
CA VAL A 61 -22.94 17.60 6.37
C VAL A 61 -23.24 18.84 5.53
N GLY A 62 -22.35 19.21 4.60
CA GLY A 62 -22.56 20.33 3.69
C GLY A 62 -23.76 20.12 2.77
N GLY A 63 -24.00 18.90 2.31
CA GLY A 63 -25.18 18.53 1.54
C GLY A 63 -26.48 18.65 2.34
N ALA A 64 -26.47 18.27 3.62
CA ALA A 64 -27.63 18.41 4.51
C ALA A 64 -27.99 19.88 4.80
N ILE A 65 -26.98 20.74 5.01
CA ILE A 65 -27.17 22.17 5.28
C ILE A 65 -27.60 22.93 4.00
N ALA A 66 -26.97 22.63 2.86
CA ALA A 66 -27.29 23.24 1.57
C ALA A 66 -28.69 22.84 1.05
N GLY A 67 -29.09 21.58 1.24
CA GLY A 67 -30.43 21.09 0.90
C GLY A 67 -31.56 21.79 1.66
N ALA A 68 -31.26 22.36 2.83
CA ALA A 68 -32.21 23.14 3.64
C ALA A 68 -32.31 24.63 3.25
N SER A 69 -31.31 25.18 2.53
CA SER A 69 -31.16 26.64 2.41
C SER A 69 -31.33 27.23 1.02
N THR A 70 -31.09 26.53 -0.10
CA THR A 70 -31.37 27.09 -1.45
C THR A 70 -31.12 26.11 -2.59
N ARG A 71 -31.88 26.29 -3.69
CA ARG A 71 -31.76 25.64 -5.02
C ARG A 71 -30.47 26.01 -5.78
N THR A 72 -29.34 26.16 -5.08
CA THR A 72 -28.06 26.65 -5.64
C THR A 72 -26.91 25.73 -5.26
N SER A 73 -27.17 24.43 -5.18
CA SER A 73 -26.07 23.48 -5.21
C SER A 73 -25.70 23.27 -6.68
N ALA A 74 -24.45 23.55 -7.04
CA ALA A 74 -23.85 23.23 -8.35
C ALA A 74 -23.76 21.71 -8.61
N VAL A 75 -24.57 20.92 -7.90
CA VAL A 75 -24.64 19.48 -7.97
C VAL A 75 -25.68 19.10 -9.00
N PRO A 76 -25.33 18.23 -9.96
CA PRO A 76 -26.16 18.00 -11.14
C PRO A 76 -27.51 17.33 -10.81
N PHE A 77 -27.65 16.65 -9.66
CA PHE A 77 -28.88 15.97 -9.27
C PHE A 77 -29.14 15.98 -7.75
N PRO A 78 -30.42 15.96 -7.30
CA PRO A 78 -30.78 15.79 -5.90
C PRO A 78 -30.19 14.49 -5.32
N GLY A 79 -29.59 14.56 -4.13
CA GLY A 79 -29.00 13.39 -3.46
C GLY A 79 -27.57 13.03 -3.87
N PHE A 80 -26.98 13.73 -4.85
CA PHE A 80 -25.60 13.51 -5.30
C PHE A 80 -24.57 13.54 -4.15
N ASN A 81 -24.68 14.52 -3.25
CA ASN A 81 -23.79 14.65 -2.09
C ASN A 81 -23.86 13.47 -1.12
N ILE A 82 -25.04 12.86 -0.97
CA ILE A 82 -25.25 11.71 -0.08
C ILE A 82 -24.56 10.47 -0.68
N VAL A 83 -24.81 10.22 -1.96
CA VAL A 83 -24.21 9.07 -2.67
C VAL A 83 -22.68 9.21 -2.72
N PHE A 84 -22.16 10.37 -3.09
CA PHE A 84 -20.71 10.60 -3.15
C PHE A 84 -20.05 10.56 -1.78
N GLY A 85 -20.68 11.12 -0.74
CA GLY A 85 -20.18 11.04 0.64
C GLY A 85 -20.06 9.59 1.14
N LEU A 86 -21.07 8.75 0.86
CA LEU A 86 -21.04 7.33 1.19
C LEU A 86 -19.94 6.57 0.42
N VAL A 87 -19.80 6.84 -0.89
CA VAL A 87 -18.72 6.25 -1.71
C VAL A 87 -17.34 6.63 -1.16
N TYR A 88 -17.14 7.89 -0.74
CA TYR A 88 -15.90 8.34 -0.12
C TYR A 88 -15.60 7.62 1.19
N LEU A 89 -16.60 7.35 2.02
CA LEU A 89 -16.43 6.58 3.27
C LEU A 89 -16.09 5.10 3.00
N VAL A 90 -16.72 4.49 1.99
CA VAL A 90 -16.38 3.12 1.57
C VAL A 90 -14.95 3.06 1.03
N MET A 91 -14.56 4.03 0.21
CA MET A 91 -13.18 4.16 -0.28
C MET A 91 -12.19 4.34 0.87
N ALA A 92 -12.52 5.18 1.85
CA ALA A 92 -11.69 5.34 3.04
C ALA A 92 -11.49 3.99 3.76
N ALA A 93 -12.56 3.21 3.99
CA ALA A 93 -12.46 1.90 4.62
C ALA A 93 -11.55 0.94 3.83
N LEU A 94 -11.60 0.97 2.49
CA LEU A 94 -10.71 0.19 1.63
C LEU A 94 -9.24 0.64 1.73
N TYR A 95 -8.98 1.94 1.87
CA TYR A 95 -7.63 2.52 1.99
C TYR A 95 -7.01 2.38 3.39
N VAL A 96 -7.82 2.15 4.45
CA VAL A 96 -7.29 1.80 5.78
C VAL A 96 -6.55 0.46 5.75
N PHE A 97 -7.06 -0.52 5.03
CA PHE A 97 -6.51 -1.88 5.00
C PHE A 97 -5.03 -1.99 4.53
N PRO A 98 -4.61 -1.37 3.41
CA PRO A 98 -3.20 -1.38 3.00
C PRO A 98 -2.32 -0.65 4.01
N SER A 99 -2.82 0.44 4.60
CA SER A 99 -2.08 1.24 5.59
C SER A 99 -1.75 0.44 6.84
N ILE A 100 -2.69 -0.39 7.32
CA ILE A 100 -2.48 -1.34 8.43
C ILE A 100 -1.43 -2.41 8.07
N LYS A 101 -1.52 -3.00 6.86
CA LYS A 101 -0.55 -4.00 6.40
C LYS A 101 0.87 -3.43 6.34
N LEU A 102 1.00 -2.17 5.93
CA LEU A 102 2.26 -1.45 5.86
C LEU A 102 2.89 -1.20 7.23
N TRP A 103 2.05 -0.81 8.19
CA TRP A 103 2.46 -0.66 9.59
C TRP A 103 2.95 -1.99 10.18
N SER A 104 2.23 -3.08 9.88
CA SER A 104 2.59 -4.44 10.30
C SER A 104 3.94 -4.89 9.72
N TYR A 105 4.21 -4.63 8.43
CA TYR A 105 5.50 -4.91 7.80
C TYR A 105 6.65 -4.13 8.45
N GLY A 106 6.48 -2.82 8.67
CA GLY A 106 7.50 -2.01 9.37
C GLY A 106 7.77 -2.48 10.80
N SER A 107 6.78 -3.07 11.46
CA SER A 107 6.90 -3.68 12.79
C SER A 107 7.61 -5.05 12.73
N ALA A 108 7.36 -5.85 11.68
CA ALA A 108 8.04 -7.13 11.46
C ALA A 108 9.54 -6.96 11.18
N ILE A 109 9.95 -5.95 10.40
CA ILE A 109 11.37 -5.62 10.22
C ILE A 109 12.03 -5.25 11.57
N THR A 110 11.30 -4.55 12.44
CA THR A 110 11.82 -4.19 13.77
C THR A 110 12.10 -5.43 14.61
N ARG A 111 11.20 -6.44 14.56
CA ARG A 111 11.39 -7.72 15.24
C ARG A 111 12.57 -8.50 14.67
N LEU A 112 12.69 -8.56 13.34
CA LEU A 112 13.83 -9.19 12.66
C LEU A 112 15.17 -8.59 13.10
N MET A 113 15.24 -7.26 13.27
CA MET A 113 16.46 -6.60 13.76
C MET A 113 16.83 -6.99 15.20
N MET A 114 15.84 -7.31 16.04
CA MET A 114 16.07 -7.69 17.43
C MET A 114 16.39 -9.18 17.60
N SER A 115 15.80 -10.05 16.78
CA SER A 115 15.95 -11.51 16.89
C SER A 115 17.04 -12.08 15.99
N GLY A 116 17.34 -11.44 14.85
CA GLY A 116 18.25 -11.97 13.82
C GLY A 116 17.82 -13.31 13.22
N SER A 117 16.56 -13.73 13.43
CA SER A 117 16.11 -15.09 13.08
C SER A 117 15.66 -15.21 11.61
N SER A 118 15.95 -16.36 11.00
CA SER A 118 15.48 -16.69 9.64
C SER A 118 13.94 -16.75 9.57
N MET A 119 13.29 -17.13 10.66
CA MET A 119 11.83 -17.16 10.75
C MET A 119 11.20 -15.77 10.63
N ASP A 120 11.79 -14.76 11.27
CA ASP A 120 11.31 -13.37 11.19
C ASP A 120 11.59 -12.76 9.81
N LEU A 121 12.64 -13.22 9.11
CA LEU A 121 12.91 -12.81 7.73
C LEU A 121 11.79 -13.30 6.81
N VAL A 122 11.42 -14.58 6.91
CA VAL A 122 10.31 -15.15 6.12
C VAL A 122 9.00 -14.44 6.43
N GLN A 123 8.74 -14.08 7.70
CA GLN A 123 7.55 -13.34 8.08
C GLN A 123 7.53 -11.92 7.47
N ALA A 124 8.64 -11.20 7.51
CA ALA A 124 8.76 -9.89 6.88
C ALA A 124 8.52 -9.96 5.36
N LEU A 125 9.15 -10.92 4.67
CA LEU A 125 8.96 -11.13 3.24
C LEU A 125 7.52 -11.51 2.87
N ASN A 126 6.84 -12.29 3.72
CA ASN A 126 5.44 -12.65 3.50
C ASN A 126 4.51 -11.43 3.63
N LEU A 127 4.78 -10.55 4.61
CA LEU A 127 4.06 -9.28 4.76
C LEU A 127 4.32 -8.33 3.56
N GLN A 128 5.56 -8.27 3.06
CA GLN A 128 5.89 -7.52 1.85
C GLN A 128 5.12 -8.04 0.63
N ARG A 129 5.10 -9.37 0.43
CA ARG A 129 4.34 -10.01 -0.65
C ARG A 129 2.85 -9.71 -0.52
N SER A 130 2.28 -9.82 0.68
CA SER A 130 0.87 -9.53 0.93
C SER A 130 0.52 -8.07 0.61
N PHE A 131 1.42 -7.13 0.91
CA PHE A 131 1.24 -5.73 0.55
C PHE A 131 1.19 -5.53 -0.97
N TRP A 132 2.18 -6.03 -1.71
CA TRP A 132 2.21 -5.88 -3.17
C TRP A 132 1.04 -6.56 -3.87
N LYS A 133 0.61 -7.72 -3.38
CA LYS A 133 -0.61 -8.37 -3.88
C LYS A 133 -1.83 -7.48 -3.68
N PHE A 134 -1.98 -6.89 -2.50
CA PHE A 134 -3.10 -5.99 -2.21
C PHE A 134 -3.06 -4.72 -3.08
N VAL A 135 -1.90 -4.08 -3.20
CA VAL A 135 -1.73 -2.88 -4.04
C VAL A 135 -2.01 -3.18 -5.50
N GLY A 136 -1.52 -4.31 -6.03
CA GLY A 136 -1.79 -4.71 -7.42
C GLY A 136 -3.29 -4.89 -7.69
N ILE A 137 -4.01 -5.55 -6.76
CA ILE A 137 -5.46 -5.71 -6.85
C ILE A 137 -6.16 -4.35 -6.79
N MET A 138 -5.77 -3.49 -5.85
CA MET A 138 -6.32 -2.15 -5.68
C MET A 138 -6.14 -1.30 -6.94
N VAL A 139 -4.95 -1.31 -7.54
CA VAL A 139 -4.67 -0.59 -8.79
C VAL A 139 -5.52 -1.12 -9.93
N CYS A 140 -5.69 -2.44 -10.07
CA CYS A 140 -6.59 -3.02 -11.07
C CYS A 140 -8.03 -2.54 -10.88
N VAL A 141 -8.54 -2.57 -9.64
CA VAL A 141 -9.91 -2.10 -9.32
C VAL A 141 -10.08 -0.63 -9.69
N ILE A 142 -9.12 0.22 -9.32
CA ILE A 142 -9.12 1.66 -9.65
C ILE A 142 -9.12 1.85 -11.17
N MET A 143 -8.30 1.08 -11.91
CA MET A 143 -8.26 1.18 -13.36
C MET A 143 -9.60 0.81 -14.01
N VAL A 144 -10.26 -0.25 -13.54
CA VAL A 144 -11.58 -0.66 -14.02
C VAL A 144 -12.61 0.43 -13.75
N ILE A 145 -12.61 1.03 -12.56
CA ILE A 145 -13.53 2.12 -12.21
C ILE A 145 -13.29 3.34 -13.10
N TYR A 146 -12.04 3.74 -13.35
CA TYR A 146 -11.73 4.85 -14.26
C TYR A 146 -12.16 4.56 -15.69
N ALA A 147 -11.92 3.35 -16.20
CA ALA A 147 -12.35 2.95 -17.53
C ALA A 147 -13.88 3.05 -17.67
N LEU A 148 -14.64 2.53 -16.70
CA LEU A 148 -16.10 2.65 -16.66
C LEU A 148 -16.57 4.11 -16.57
N ALA A 149 -15.93 4.92 -15.73
CA ALA A 149 -16.26 6.33 -15.58
C ALA A 149 -16.07 7.10 -16.90
N ILE A 150 -14.99 6.83 -17.63
CA ILE A 150 -14.73 7.43 -18.96
C ILE A 150 -15.83 7.02 -19.95
N VAL A 151 -16.19 5.74 -19.99
CA VAL A 151 -17.26 5.24 -20.87
C VAL A 151 -18.58 5.95 -20.56
N VAL A 152 -18.98 6.01 -19.29
CA VAL A 152 -20.20 6.72 -18.86
C VAL A 152 -20.14 8.21 -19.21
N ALA A 153 -19.00 8.86 -19.02
CA ALA A 153 -18.84 10.28 -19.36
C ALA A 153 -19.02 10.54 -20.86
N ILE A 154 -18.44 9.70 -21.72
CA ILE A 154 -18.59 9.84 -23.18
C ILE A 154 -20.05 9.68 -23.60
N PHE A 155 -20.73 8.63 -23.13
CA PHE A 155 -22.14 8.39 -23.44
C PHE A 155 -23.07 9.46 -22.86
N GLY A 156 -22.79 9.96 -21.66
CA GLY A 156 -23.54 11.05 -21.03
C GLY A 156 -23.41 12.38 -21.79
N VAL A 157 -22.22 12.70 -22.29
CA VAL A 157 -21.99 13.89 -23.13
C VAL A 157 -22.68 13.76 -24.50
N MET A 158 -22.69 12.57 -25.10
CA MET A 158 -23.42 12.35 -26.36
C MET A 158 -24.94 12.46 -26.16
N ALA A 159 -25.50 11.87 -25.10
CA ALA A 159 -26.93 11.90 -24.82
C ALA A 159 -27.45 13.33 -24.56
N THR A 160 -26.67 14.15 -23.85
CA THR A 160 -27.03 15.56 -23.60
C THR A 160 -26.95 16.42 -24.86
N ARG A 161 -26.01 16.15 -25.78
CA ARG A 161 -25.94 16.87 -27.07
C ARG A 161 -27.12 16.57 -28.00
N THR A 162 -27.65 15.35 -27.99
CA THR A 162 -28.81 14.98 -28.82
C THR A 162 -30.14 15.51 -28.31
N SER A 163 -30.27 15.83 -27.01
CA SER A 163 -31.50 16.40 -26.43
C SER A 163 -31.64 17.92 -26.63
N HIS A 164 -30.64 18.59 -27.20
CA HIS A 164 -30.62 20.04 -27.47
C HIS A 164 -30.73 20.39 -28.97
N LEU A 165 -31.01 19.41 -29.84
CA LEU A 165 -31.35 19.57 -31.26
C LEU A 165 -32.82 19.23 -31.47
#